data_AF-A0A552UET0-F1
#
_entry.id   AF-A0A552UET0-F1
#
_cell.length_a   1.000
_cell.length_b   1.000
_cell.length_c   1.000
_cell.angle_alpha   90.00
_cell.angle_beta   90.00
_cell.angle_gamma   90.00
#
_symmetry.space_group_name_H-M   'P 1'
#
loop_
_entity.id
_entity.type
_entity.pdbx_description
1 polymer ?
#
loop_
_entity_poly.entity_id
_entity_poly.type
_entity_poly.pdbx_seq_one_letter_code
_entity_poly.pdbx_strand_id
1 'polypeptide(L)'
;MKILLTASAALLCATAAAAQVTPPAPPSPPAMTTPPMPPMPPRGGMRGFGAMSEPGRQAMMGAMRADRAANRADHDRVKASRDRMLAVLDAERLDTAALKRAMDEEREAANAMKARRQSAMLAAFQSLSVADRRAFVADARSMRDRVETRVEKRMNRRMKRHGGGDDMVPPMPPMPPQPPR
;
A
#
# COMPACT_ATOMS: atom_id res chain seq x y z
N MET A 1 32.91 42.78 -4.34
CA MET A 1 32.20 43.98 -4.85
C MET A 1 30.70 43.72 -4.70
N LYS A 2 30.03 44.52 -3.87
CA LYS A 2 28.56 44.62 -3.77
C LYS A 2 28.01 45.37 -4.99
N ILE A 3 26.68 45.38 -5.19
CA ILE A 3 25.81 46.21 -6.09
C ILE A 3 25.00 45.26 -7.02
N LEU A 4 23.67 45.27 -7.14
CA LEU A 4 22.60 46.18 -6.70
C LEU A 4 21.25 45.46 -6.65
N LEU A 5 20.42 45.84 -5.69
CA LEU A 5 18.96 45.74 -5.71
C LEU A 5 18.38 46.61 -6.83
N THR A 6 17.33 46.14 -7.50
CA THR A 6 16.31 47.03 -8.06
C THR A 6 14.92 46.43 -7.80
N ALA A 7 14.24 47.04 -6.84
CA ALA A 7 12.80 46.95 -6.67
C ALA A 7 12.11 47.77 -7.77
N SER A 8 10.93 47.35 -8.20
CA SER A 8 9.98 48.24 -8.87
C SER A 8 8.60 47.97 -8.30
N ALA A 9 8.04 49.03 -7.73
CA ALA A 9 6.77 49.08 -7.06
C ALA A 9 5.66 49.48 -8.04
N ALA A 10 4.46 48.98 -7.72
CA ALA A 10 3.14 49.59 -7.87
C ALA A 10 2.73 50.21 -9.21
N LEU A 11 1.64 49.68 -9.77
CA LEU A 11 0.63 50.54 -10.39
C LEU A 11 -0.79 50.12 -9.96
N LEU A 12 -1.60 51.16 -9.77
CA LEU A 12 -2.92 51.23 -9.17
C LEU A 12 -4.07 50.66 -10.03
N CYS A 13 -5.18 50.40 -9.32
CA CYS A 13 -6.59 50.60 -9.70
C CYS A 13 -7.21 49.76 -10.83
N ALA A 14 -8.21 48.94 -10.46
CA ALA A 14 -9.59 49.14 -10.90
C ALA A 14 -10.56 48.20 -10.17
N THR A 15 -11.59 48.78 -9.58
CA THR A 15 -12.77 48.14 -9.00
C THR A 15 -13.70 47.61 -10.10
N ALA A 16 -14.17 46.38 -9.98
CA ALA A 16 -15.39 45.92 -10.65
C ALA A 16 -16.23 45.09 -9.67
N ALA A 17 -17.23 45.74 -9.08
CA ALA A 17 -18.33 45.08 -8.41
C ALA A 17 -19.25 44.47 -9.48
N ALA A 18 -19.22 43.14 -9.60
CA ALA A 18 -20.24 42.39 -10.33
C ALA A 18 -21.08 41.63 -9.31
N ALA A 19 -22.31 42.09 -9.11
CA ALA A 19 -23.34 41.36 -8.39
C ALA A 19 -23.61 40.03 -9.10
N GLN A 20 -23.18 38.91 -8.52
CA GLN A 20 -23.58 37.60 -8.98
C GLN A 20 -24.85 37.18 -8.23
N VAL A 21 -25.96 37.20 -8.95
CA VAL A 21 -27.22 36.55 -8.54
C VAL A 21 -26.97 35.04 -8.59
N THR A 22 -26.86 34.40 -7.43
CA THR A 22 -26.79 32.93 -7.33
C THR A 22 -28.18 32.33 -7.58
N PRO A 23 -28.35 31.41 -8.55
CA PRO A 23 -29.59 30.65 -8.69
C PRO A 23 -29.78 29.70 -7.49
N PRO A 24 -31.03 29.42 -7.07
CA PRO A 24 -31.30 28.47 -5.99
C PRO A 24 -30.90 27.05 -6.41
N ALA A 25 -30.31 26.31 -5.46
CA ALA A 25 -29.86 24.94 -5.65
C ALA A 25 -31.04 23.97 -5.91
N PRO A 26 -30.85 22.92 -6.74
CA PRO A 26 -31.85 21.88 -6.90
C PRO A 26 -32.01 21.05 -5.61
N PRO A 27 -33.20 20.49 -5.35
CA PRO A 27 -33.44 19.64 -4.19
C PRO A 27 -32.61 18.35 -4.26
N SER A 28 -31.99 18.00 -3.13
CA SER A 28 -31.22 16.76 -2.97
C SER A 28 -32.11 15.51 -3.11
N PRO A 29 -31.62 14.43 -3.74
CA PRO A 29 -32.33 13.16 -3.76
C PRO A 29 -32.43 12.55 -2.34
N PRO A 30 -33.47 11.75 -2.06
CA PRO A 30 -33.66 11.14 -0.74
C PRO A 30 -32.52 10.19 -0.39
N ALA A 31 -31.98 10.35 0.82
CA ALA A 31 -30.97 9.47 1.37
C ALA A 31 -31.55 8.06 1.54
N MET A 32 -31.03 7.11 0.76
CA MET A 32 -31.28 5.71 1.03
C MET A 32 -30.58 5.30 2.32
N THR A 33 -31.38 4.99 3.33
CA THR A 33 -30.96 4.48 4.63
C THR A 33 -30.24 3.14 4.47
N THR A 34 -28.91 3.16 4.45
CA THR A 34 -28.11 1.94 4.62
C THR A 34 -28.27 1.41 6.06
N PRO A 35 -28.48 0.10 6.26
CA PRO A 35 -28.57 -0.46 7.61
C PRO A 35 -27.26 -0.24 8.38
N PRO A 36 -27.33 0.01 9.70
CA PRO A 36 -26.14 0.23 10.51
C PRO A 36 -25.30 -1.05 10.57
N MET A 37 -24.10 -0.98 10.00
CA MET A 37 -23.08 -2.00 10.18
C MET A 37 -22.79 -2.19 11.68
N PRO A 38 -22.63 -3.43 12.18
CA PRO A 38 -22.26 -3.65 13.58
C PRO A 38 -20.92 -2.98 13.87
N PRO A 39 -20.72 -2.44 15.09
CA PRO A 39 -19.47 -1.82 15.47
C PRO A 39 -18.36 -2.86 15.34
N MET A 40 -17.46 -2.62 14.39
CA MET A 40 -16.23 -3.38 14.28
C MET A 40 -15.52 -3.32 15.64
N PRO A 41 -15.07 -4.45 16.22
CA PRO A 41 -14.31 -4.41 17.45
C PRO A 41 -13.10 -3.49 17.26
N PRO A 42 -12.69 -2.73 18.29
CA PRO A 42 -11.53 -1.86 18.18
C PRO A 42 -10.38 -2.74 17.70
N ARG A 43 -9.86 -2.44 16.50
CA ARG A 43 -8.64 -3.06 16.00
C ARG A 43 -7.59 -2.79 17.05
N GLY A 44 -7.32 -3.77 17.91
CA GLY A 44 -6.32 -3.70 18.96
C GLY A 44 -5.06 -3.18 18.29
N GLY A 45 -4.75 -1.91 18.56
CA GLY A 45 -3.66 -1.23 17.89
C GLY A 45 -2.45 -2.12 18.05
N MET A 46 -1.73 -2.37 16.97
CA MET A 46 -0.38 -2.88 17.11
C MET A 46 0.36 -1.89 18.02
N ARG A 47 0.39 -2.15 19.33
CA ARG A 47 1.38 -1.61 20.25
C ARG A 47 2.69 -2.27 19.86
N GLY A 48 3.17 -1.98 18.66
CA GLY A 48 4.55 -2.26 18.30
C GLY A 48 5.41 -1.52 19.29
N PHE A 49 6.50 -2.15 19.74
CA PHE A 49 7.52 -1.50 20.55
C PHE A 49 7.10 -1.16 21.99
N GLY A 50 6.13 -1.89 22.55
CA GLY A 50 5.62 -1.63 23.91
C GLY A 50 6.70 -1.70 25.00
N ALA A 51 7.76 -2.50 24.78
CA ALA A 51 8.89 -2.64 25.69
C ALA A 51 10.01 -1.59 25.50
N MET A 52 9.93 -0.75 24.46
CA MET A 52 10.90 0.33 24.22
C MET A 52 10.56 1.58 25.03
N SER A 53 11.52 2.48 25.19
CA SER A 53 11.29 3.84 25.68
C SER A 53 10.42 4.65 24.70
N GLU A 54 9.76 5.71 25.18
CA GLU A 54 9.00 6.62 24.31
C GLU A 54 9.83 7.21 23.15
N PRO A 55 11.05 7.76 23.37
CA PRO A 55 11.86 8.25 22.26
C PRO A 55 12.25 7.14 21.29
N GLY A 56 12.55 5.93 21.80
CA GLY A 56 12.82 4.76 20.96
C GLY A 56 11.61 4.37 20.09
N ARG A 57 10.41 4.38 20.66
CA ARG A 57 9.16 4.15 19.91
C ARG A 57 8.95 5.19 18.83
N GLN A 58 9.14 6.47 19.14
CA GLN A 58 8.95 7.56 18.19
C GLN A 58 9.94 7.46 17.03
N ALA A 59 11.21 7.15 17.29
CA ALA A 59 12.21 6.94 16.24
C ALA A 59 11.80 5.77 15.32
N MET A 60 11.39 4.64 15.88
CA MET A 60 10.96 3.47 15.10
C MET A 60 9.68 3.73 14.31
N MET A 61 8.68 4.36 14.92
CA MET A 61 7.42 4.71 14.26
C MET A 61 7.63 5.77 13.17
N GLY A 62 8.55 6.71 13.39
CA GLY A 62 8.99 7.70 12.41
C GLY A 62 9.63 7.03 11.20
N ALA A 63 10.58 6.13 11.41
CA ALA A 63 11.22 5.36 10.34
C ALA A 63 10.25 4.45 9.58
N MET A 64 9.27 3.84 10.27
CA MET A 64 8.21 3.06 9.62
C MET A 64 7.28 3.92 8.77
N ARG A 65 7.09 5.19 9.13
CA ARG A 65 6.28 6.17 8.40
C ARG A 65 7.12 7.06 7.49
N ALA A 66 8.41 6.75 7.32
CA ALA A 66 9.37 7.61 6.66
C ALA A 66 8.84 8.07 5.30
N ASP A 67 8.97 9.38 5.07
CA ASP A 67 8.54 10.12 3.89
C ASP A 67 7.27 9.59 3.22
N ARG A 68 6.11 9.80 3.88
CA ARG A 68 4.81 9.41 3.32
C ARG A 68 4.54 10.01 1.94
N ALA A 69 5.12 11.18 1.62
CA ALA A 69 4.95 11.80 0.32
C ALA A 69 5.75 11.05 -0.75
N ALA A 70 7.03 10.78 -0.51
CA ALA A 70 7.84 9.96 -1.43
C ALA A 70 7.30 8.53 -1.56
N ASN A 71 6.82 7.91 -0.47
CA ASN A 71 6.22 6.58 -0.55
C ASN A 71 4.96 6.54 -1.41
N ARG A 72 4.13 7.60 -1.36
CA ARG A 72 2.97 7.72 -2.26
C ARG A 72 3.43 7.86 -3.70
N ALA A 73 4.39 8.74 -3.99
CA ALA A 73 4.91 8.91 -5.33
C ALA A 73 5.51 7.61 -5.91
N ASP A 74 6.25 6.84 -5.10
CA ASP A 74 6.79 5.54 -5.50
C ASP A 74 5.67 4.52 -5.76
N HIS A 75 4.66 4.48 -4.89
CA HIS A 75 3.50 3.61 -5.07
C HIS A 75 2.73 3.95 -6.35
N ASP A 76 2.54 5.24 -6.64
CA ASP A 76 1.88 5.72 -7.84
C ASP A 76 2.69 5.36 -9.10
N ARG A 77 4.03 5.41 -9.03
CA ARG A 77 4.91 4.95 -10.11
C ARG A 77 4.82 3.45 -10.35
N VAL A 78 4.78 2.63 -9.29
CA VAL A 78 4.57 1.18 -9.40
C VAL A 78 3.22 0.91 -10.07
N LYS A 79 2.15 1.59 -9.62
CA LYS A 79 0.82 1.45 -10.20
C LYS A 79 0.81 1.85 -11.68
N ALA A 80 1.33 3.03 -12.03
CA ALA A 80 1.39 3.51 -13.40
C ALA A 80 2.21 2.59 -14.32
N SER A 81 3.26 1.94 -13.80
CA SER A 81 4.04 0.95 -14.55
C SER A 81 3.25 -0.33 -14.79
N ARG A 82 2.49 -0.81 -13.80
CA ARG A 82 1.57 -1.95 -13.98
C ARG A 82 0.45 -1.64 -14.95
N ASP A 83 -0.15 -0.45 -14.88
CA ASP A 83 -1.20 -0.03 -15.81
C ASP A 83 -0.66 -0.01 -17.25
N ARG A 84 0.59 0.43 -17.45
CA ARG A 84 1.27 0.33 -18.74
C ARG A 84 1.55 -1.10 -19.19
N MET A 85 1.96 -1.99 -18.28
CA MET A 85 2.11 -3.41 -18.61
C MET A 85 0.79 -4.02 -19.09
N LEU A 86 -0.32 -3.72 -18.39
CA LEU A 86 -1.64 -4.20 -18.77
C LEU A 86 -2.06 -3.65 -20.13
N ALA A 87 -1.84 -2.36 -20.40
CA ALA A 87 -2.16 -1.75 -21.69
C ALA A 87 -1.35 -2.37 -22.85
N VAL A 88 -0.07 -2.69 -22.64
CA VAL A 88 0.78 -3.34 -23.65
C VAL A 88 0.35 -4.79 -23.89
N LEU A 89 -0.14 -5.48 -22.85
CA LEU A 89 -0.64 -6.86 -22.97
C LEU A 89 -2.01 -6.93 -23.63
N ASP A 90 -2.83 -5.88 -23.52
CA ASP A 90 -4.17 -5.78 -24.14
C ASP A 90 -4.12 -5.35 -25.62
N ALA A 91 -2.98 -4.87 -26.10
CA ALA A 91 -2.81 -4.44 -27.49
C ALA A 91 -2.89 -5.61 -28.48
N GLU A 92 -3.43 -5.35 -29.68
CA GLU A 92 -3.56 -6.36 -30.76
C GLU A 92 -2.22 -7.02 -31.12
N ARG A 93 -1.12 -6.28 -30.98
CA ARG A 93 0.24 -6.78 -31.17
C ARG A 93 1.07 -6.49 -29.93
N LEU A 94 1.70 -7.53 -29.42
CA LEU A 94 2.58 -7.42 -28.26
C LEU A 94 3.87 -6.65 -28.61
N ASP A 95 4.01 -5.46 -28.03
CA ASP A 95 5.28 -4.74 -28.00
C ASP A 95 6.12 -5.22 -26.81
N THR A 96 7.01 -6.18 -27.06
CA THR A 96 7.89 -6.76 -26.04
C THR A 96 8.89 -5.75 -25.48
N ALA A 97 9.29 -4.73 -26.25
CA ALA A 97 10.19 -3.69 -25.79
C ALA A 97 9.48 -2.70 -24.84
N ALA A 98 8.23 -2.33 -25.14
CA ALA A 98 7.39 -1.55 -24.23
C ALA A 98 7.08 -2.34 -22.94
N LEU A 99 6.76 -3.63 -23.04
CA LEU A 99 6.50 -4.47 -21.87
C LEU A 99 7.73 -4.54 -20.97
N LYS A 100 8.92 -4.79 -21.54
CA LYS A 100 10.18 -4.83 -20.79
C LYS A 100 10.44 -3.51 -20.07
N ARG A 101 10.27 -2.37 -20.75
CA ARG A 101 10.44 -1.04 -20.13
C ARG A 101 9.50 -0.86 -18.94
N ALA A 102 8.22 -1.21 -19.08
CA ALA A 102 7.26 -1.11 -17.99
C ALA A 102 7.62 -2.01 -16.79
N MET A 103 8.14 -3.22 -17.03
CA MET A 103 8.64 -4.12 -15.98
C MET A 103 9.88 -3.56 -15.27
N ASP A 104 10.84 -3.01 -16.03
CA ASP A 104 12.06 -2.41 -15.46
C ASP A 104 11.70 -1.20 -14.59
N GLU A 105 10.79 -0.35 -15.04
CA GLU A 105 10.31 0.81 -14.30
C GLU A 105 9.55 0.42 -13.01
N GLU A 106 8.73 -0.63 -13.05
CA GLU A 106 8.10 -1.18 -11.84
C GLU A 106 9.17 -1.63 -10.83
N ARG A 107 10.17 -2.36 -11.31
CA ARG A 107 11.26 -2.88 -10.47
C ARG A 107 12.08 -1.74 -9.86
N GLU A 108 12.39 -0.71 -10.64
CA GLU A 108 13.12 0.46 -10.17
C GLU A 108 12.35 1.19 -9.07
N ALA A 109 11.07 1.51 -9.30
CA ALA A 109 10.22 2.18 -8.31
C ALA A 109 10.08 1.36 -7.02
N ALA A 110 9.88 0.05 -7.14
CA ALA A 110 9.80 -0.84 -5.99
C ALA A 110 11.12 -0.93 -5.20
N ASN A 111 12.26 -0.92 -5.88
CA ASN A 111 13.58 -0.94 -5.25
C ASN A 111 13.90 0.39 -4.57
N ALA A 112 13.57 1.52 -5.18
CA ALA A 112 13.75 2.84 -4.60
C ALA A 112 12.98 2.97 -3.27
N MET A 113 11.72 2.51 -3.25
CA MET A 113 10.90 2.47 -2.03
C MET A 113 11.55 1.60 -0.94
N LYS A 114 12.05 0.40 -1.28
CA LYS A 114 12.73 -0.49 -0.33
C LYS A 114 14.01 0.15 0.22
N ALA A 115 14.83 0.75 -0.63
CA ALA A 115 16.08 1.41 -0.26
C ALA A 115 15.84 2.57 0.71
N ARG A 116 14.86 3.44 0.42
CA ARG A 116 14.46 4.54 1.32
C ARG A 116 13.99 4.03 2.69
N ARG A 117 13.17 2.98 2.71
CA ARG A 117 12.71 2.39 3.97
C ARG A 117 13.88 1.79 4.75
N GLN A 118 14.79 1.11 4.07
CA GLN A 118 15.97 0.52 4.72
C GLN A 118 16.87 1.60 5.31
N SER A 119 17.15 2.69 4.59
CA SER A 119 17.96 3.80 5.10
C SER A 119 17.30 4.47 6.31
N ALA A 120 15.99 4.70 6.28
CA ALA A 120 15.25 5.26 7.42
C ALA A 120 15.30 4.35 8.66
N MET A 121 15.16 3.03 8.46
CA MET A 121 15.25 2.06 9.55
C MET A 121 16.67 2.01 10.15
N LEU A 122 17.71 2.05 9.32
CA LEU A 122 19.09 2.11 9.78
C LEU A 122 19.36 3.37 10.60
N ALA A 123 18.88 4.53 10.13
CA ALA A 123 18.98 5.78 10.88
C ALA A 123 18.28 5.69 12.24
N ALA A 124 17.09 5.09 12.31
CA ALA A 124 16.41 4.86 13.58
C ALA A 124 17.20 3.94 14.52
N PHE A 125 17.78 2.84 14.02
CA PHE A 125 18.60 1.95 14.85
C PHE A 125 19.84 2.64 15.41
N GLN A 126 20.45 3.55 14.65
CA GLN A 126 21.57 4.37 15.13
C GLN A 126 21.17 5.30 16.27
N SER A 127 19.93 5.83 16.26
CA SER A 127 19.45 6.73 17.32
C SER A 127 18.93 6.01 18.57
N LEU A 128 18.77 4.69 18.56
CA LEU A 128 18.27 3.94 19.71
C LEU A 128 19.31 3.82 20.83
N SER A 129 18.85 3.80 22.08
CA SER A 129 19.69 3.39 23.21
C SER A 129 20.00 1.89 23.18
N VAL A 130 21.00 1.44 23.95
CA VAL A 130 21.31 0.01 24.09
C VAL A 130 20.12 -0.77 24.65
N ALA A 131 19.41 -0.21 25.65
CA ALA A 131 18.22 -0.82 26.24
C ALA A 131 17.10 -0.96 25.20
N ASP A 132 16.86 0.07 24.40
CA ASP A 132 15.84 0.07 23.34
C ASP A 132 16.16 -0.94 22.23
N ARG A 133 17.44 -1.07 21.83
CA ARG A 133 17.84 -2.10 20.87
C ARG A 133 17.58 -3.51 21.42
N ARG A 134 17.83 -3.76 22.71
CA ARG A 134 17.53 -5.05 23.34
C ARG A 134 16.03 -5.32 23.38
N ALA A 135 15.22 -4.32 23.73
CA ALA A 135 13.77 -4.41 23.71
C ALA A 135 13.24 -4.71 22.29
N PHE A 136 13.78 -4.02 21.28
CA PHE A 136 13.46 -4.28 19.88
C PHE A 136 13.79 -5.72 19.46
N VAL A 137 14.95 -6.26 19.86
CA VAL A 137 15.33 -7.65 19.55
C VAL A 137 14.39 -8.66 20.21
N ALA A 138 14.00 -8.44 21.46
CA ALA A 138 13.04 -9.30 22.16
C ALA A 138 11.67 -9.30 21.46
N ASP A 139 11.17 -8.10 21.12
CA ASP A 139 9.92 -7.94 20.36
C ASP A 139 10.01 -8.60 18.97
N ALA A 140 11.14 -8.45 18.27
CA ALA A 140 11.35 -9.03 16.94
C ALA A 140 11.35 -10.56 16.97
N ARG A 141 11.96 -11.18 17.98
CA ARG A 141 11.91 -12.64 18.20
C ARG A 141 10.47 -13.10 18.45
N SER A 142 9.77 -12.45 19.38
CA SER A 142 8.36 -12.79 19.66
C SER A 142 7.48 -12.62 18.42
N MET A 143 7.72 -11.59 17.61
CA MET A 143 6.99 -11.39 16.36
C MET A 143 7.27 -12.49 15.33
N ARG A 144 8.53 -12.89 15.16
CA ARG A 144 8.91 -14.00 14.27
C ARG A 144 8.18 -15.28 14.67
N ASP A 145 8.21 -15.64 15.95
CA ASP A 145 7.59 -16.85 16.45
C ASP A 145 6.07 -16.84 16.21
N ARG A 146 5.40 -15.69 16.42
CA ARG A 146 3.96 -15.50 16.09
C ARG A 146 3.67 -15.58 14.59
N VAL A 147 4.59 -15.16 13.73
CA VAL A 147 4.44 -15.27 12.27
C VAL A 147 4.59 -16.73 11.86
N GLU A 148 5.60 -17.42 12.38
CA GLU A 148 5.87 -18.84 12.12
C GLU A 148 4.68 -19.71 12.52
N THR A 149 4.17 -19.57 13.74
CA THR A 149 2.95 -20.30 14.17
C THR A 149 1.75 -20.00 13.28
N ARG A 150 1.60 -18.76 12.79
CA ARG A 150 0.51 -18.41 11.86
C ARG A 150 0.69 -19.05 10.49
N VAL A 151 1.91 -19.09 9.97
CA VAL A 151 2.23 -19.73 8.70
C VAL A 151 2.01 -21.23 8.80
N GLU A 152 2.51 -21.88 9.85
CA GLU A 152 2.29 -23.30 10.12
C GLU A 152 0.81 -23.62 10.25
N LYS A 153 0.06 -22.87 11.07
CA LYS A 153 -1.40 -23.05 11.21
C LYS A 153 -2.15 -22.84 9.89
N ARG A 154 -1.66 -21.95 9.02
CA ARG A 154 -2.24 -21.75 7.68
C ARG A 154 -1.90 -22.93 6.77
N MET A 155 -0.66 -23.40 6.80
CA MET A 155 -0.18 -24.53 6.00
C MET A 155 -0.91 -25.82 6.40
N ASN A 156 -1.02 -26.12 7.69
CA ASN A 156 -1.75 -27.28 8.21
C ASN A 156 -3.24 -27.22 7.85
N ARG A 157 -3.86 -26.03 7.87
CA ARG A 157 -5.25 -25.86 7.39
C ARG A 157 -5.39 -26.09 5.88
N ARG A 158 -4.41 -25.65 5.08
CA ARG A 158 -4.40 -25.90 3.63
C ARG A 158 -4.22 -27.38 3.32
N MET A 159 -3.29 -28.06 4.01
CA MET A 159 -3.06 -29.49 3.87
C MET A 159 -4.29 -30.30 4.29
N LYS A 160 -4.92 -30.01 5.44
CA LYS A 160 -6.15 -30.70 5.86
C LYS A 160 -7.33 -30.47 4.89
N ARG A 161 -7.36 -29.35 4.18
CA ARG A 161 -8.36 -29.07 3.13
C ARG A 161 -8.07 -29.76 1.79
N HIS A 162 -6.83 -30.16 1.51
CA HIS A 162 -6.43 -30.81 0.25
C HIS A 162 -6.10 -32.30 0.40
N GLY A 163 -5.86 -32.79 1.62
CA GLY A 163 -5.53 -34.19 1.92
C GLY A 163 -6.69 -35.01 2.49
N GLY A 164 -7.93 -34.54 2.32
CA GLY A 164 -9.15 -35.24 2.75
C GLY A 164 -10.20 -35.24 1.63
N GLY A 165 -9.75 -35.36 0.38
CA GLY A 165 -10.57 -35.33 -0.82
C GLY A 165 -10.43 -36.61 -1.63
N ASP A 166 -10.82 -37.73 -1.05
CA ASP A 166 -11.29 -38.89 -1.83
C ASP A 166 -12.68 -38.63 -2.47
N ASP A 167 -13.25 -37.42 -2.33
CA ASP A 167 -14.62 -37.08 -2.75
C ASP A 167 -14.74 -35.87 -3.69
N MET A 168 -13.82 -35.65 -4.64
CA MET A 168 -13.99 -34.59 -5.67
C MET A 168 -13.61 -35.02 -7.09
N VAL A 169 -13.99 -36.24 -7.48
CA VAL A 169 -14.35 -36.50 -8.88
C VAL A 169 -15.87 -36.64 -8.88
N PRO A 170 -16.67 -35.68 -9.38
CA PRO A 170 -18.07 -35.99 -9.68
C PRO A 170 -18.06 -37.22 -10.58
N PRO A 171 -18.84 -38.28 -10.30
CA PRO A 171 -18.87 -39.46 -11.16
C PRO A 171 -19.13 -38.97 -12.58
N MET A 172 -18.17 -39.18 -13.48
CA MET A 172 -18.37 -38.82 -14.87
C MET A 172 -19.66 -39.49 -15.34
N PRO A 173 -20.58 -38.76 -15.98
CA PRO A 173 -21.77 -39.38 -16.54
C PRO A 173 -21.31 -40.53 -17.46
N PRO A 174 -21.99 -41.70 -17.43
CA PRO A 174 -21.60 -42.83 -18.27
C PRO A 174 -21.54 -42.36 -19.73
N MET A 175 -20.41 -42.60 -20.39
CA MET A 175 -20.26 -42.24 -21.80
C MET A 175 -21.37 -42.92 -22.60
N PRO A 176 -22.01 -42.22 -23.56
CA PRO A 176 -23.01 -42.84 -24.41
C PRO A 176 -22.39 -44.02 -25.17
N PRO A 177 -23.13 -45.12 -25.37
CA PRO A 177 -22.64 -46.28 -26.10
C PRO A 177 -22.21 -45.83 -27.50
N GLN A 178 -20.96 -46.16 -27.86
CA GLN A 178 -20.46 -45.84 -29.19
C GLN A 178 -21.25 -46.63 -30.24
N PRO A 179 -21.59 -46.01 -31.39
CA PRO A 179 -22.29 -46.72 -32.45
C PRO A 179 -21.41 -47.85 -32.98
N PRO A 180 -22.01 -49.00 -33.35
CA PRO A 180 -21.28 -50.11 -33.94
C PRO A 180 -20.60 -49.67 -35.24
N ARG A 181 -19.37 -50.13 -35.44
CA ARG A 181 -18.61 -49.95 -36.68
C ARG A 181 -19.23 -50.71 -37.84
#